data_AF-A0A255E128-F1
#
_entry.id   AF-A0A255E128-F1
#
_cell.length_a   1.000
_cell.length_b   1.000
_cell.length_c   1.000
_cell.angle_alpha   90.00
_cell.angle_beta   90.00
_cell.angle_gamma   90.00
#
_symmetry.space_group_name_H-M   'P 1'
#
loop_
_entity.id
_entity.type
_entity.pdbx_description
1 polymer ?
#
loop_
_entity_poly.entity_id
_entity_poly.type
_entity_poly.pdbx_seq_one_letter_code
_entity_poly.pdbx_strand_id
1 'polypeptide(L)'
;MTGSLPHKRYPCNECPWRRDTPPGKFPAERYEALRSTAGEAGHERPLGSPIFACHKTDEGKEQACAGWLATVGIEHIGMRLAVVTNRLPGSVFQPGDDWPELFDTYDEMAETQGV
;
A
#
# COMPACT_ATOMS: atom_id res chain seq x y z
N MET A 1 15.49 0.53 -19.72
CA MET A 1 14.04 0.28 -19.80
C MET A 1 13.34 1.04 -18.69
N THR A 2 12.97 2.28 -18.93
CA THR A 2 12.26 3.15 -17.97
C THR A 2 10.75 2.92 -18.09
N GLY A 3 10.29 1.77 -17.60
CA GLY A 3 8.85 1.48 -17.51
C GLY A 3 8.23 2.16 -16.28
N SER A 4 6.97 2.61 -16.41
CA SER A 4 6.16 3.05 -15.28
C SER A 4 5.98 1.91 -14.28
N LEU A 5 6.02 2.22 -12.98
CA LEU A 5 5.67 1.27 -11.92
C LEU A 5 4.13 1.07 -11.91
N PRO A 6 3.62 -0.16 -12.09
CA PRO A 6 2.19 -0.42 -12.06
C PRO A 6 1.59 -0.19 -10.67
N HIS A 7 0.51 0.59 -10.60
CA HIS A 7 -0.18 0.92 -9.36
C HIS A 7 -1.68 1.07 -9.59
N LYS A 8 -2.49 0.82 -8.56
CA LYS A 8 -3.91 1.16 -8.55
C LYS A 8 -4.07 2.66 -8.31
N ARG A 9 -5.09 3.26 -8.92
CA ARG A 9 -5.42 4.69 -8.77
C ARG A 9 -6.46 4.97 -7.69
N TYR A 10 -7.10 3.94 -7.15
CA TYR A 10 -8.17 4.04 -6.16
C TYR A 10 -8.21 2.75 -5.31
N PRO A 11 -8.50 2.84 -3.99
CA PRO A 11 -8.62 1.66 -3.14
C PRO A 11 -9.82 0.82 -3.57
N CYS A 12 -9.61 -0.48 -3.82
CA CYS A 12 -10.71 -1.37 -4.20
C CYS A 12 -11.79 -1.45 -3.10
N ASN A 13 -12.97 -1.96 -3.46
CA ASN A 13 -14.12 -2.11 -2.56
C ASN A 13 -13.85 -2.96 -1.30
N GLU A 14 -12.83 -3.81 -1.34
CA GLU A 14 -12.44 -4.70 -0.24
C GLU A 14 -11.00 -4.41 0.20
N CYS A 15 -10.55 -3.16 0.03
CA CYS A 15 -9.20 -2.76 0.39
C CYS A 15 -9.07 -2.73 1.91
N PRO A 16 -8.10 -3.46 2.50
CA PRO A 16 -7.98 -3.52 3.96
C PRO A 16 -7.59 -2.17 4.56
N TRP A 17 -7.03 -1.25 3.75
CA TRP A 17 -6.71 0.11 4.18
C TRP A 17 -7.94 1.00 4.40
N ARG A 18 -9.14 0.61 3.92
CA ARG A 18 -10.35 1.41 4.16
C ARG A 18 -10.95 1.07 5.51
N ARG A 19 -11.34 2.08 6.29
CA ARG A 19 -12.02 1.90 7.59
C ARG A 19 -13.41 1.30 7.45
N ASP A 20 -14.05 1.46 6.30
CA ASP A 20 -15.39 0.92 6.01
C ASP A 20 -15.38 -0.50 5.42
N THR A 21 -14.20 -1.13 5.25
CA THR A 21 -14.10 -2.54 4.84
C THR A 21 -14.33 -3.45 6.06
N PRO A 22 -15.29 -4.39 6.00
CA PRO A 22 -15.50 -5.37 7.07
C PRO A 22 -14.25 -6.22 7.33
N PRO A 23 -13.89 -6.46 8.60
CA PRO A 23 -12.71 -7.23 8.95
C PRO A 23 -12.90 -8.74 8.75
N GLY A 24 -11.81 -9.51 8.84
CA GLY A 24 -11.83 -10.98 8.80
C GLY A 24 -11.82 -11.57 7.39
N LYS A 25 -11.62 -10.76 6.34
CA LYS A 25 -11.48 -11.27 4.96
C LYS A 25 -10.20 -12.08 4.78
N PHE A 26 -9.12 -11.67 5.45
CA PHE A 26 -7.85 -12.38 5.47
C PHE A 26 -7.44 -12.60 6.93
N PRO A 27 -6.80 -13.73 7.25
CA PRO A 27 -6.39 -14.00 8.62
C PRO A 27 -5.15 -13.18 8.99
N ALA A 28 -4.90 -12.99 10.29
CA ALA A 28 -3.79 -12.21 10.84
C ALA A 28 -2.43 -12.54 10.20
N GLU A 29 -2.13 -13.81 9.93
CA GLU A 29 -0.84 -14.25 9.41
C GLU A 29 -0.54 -13.70 8.01
N ARG A 30 -1.59 -13.36 7.23
CA ARG A 30 -1.40 -12.70 5.92
C ARG A 30 -0.90 -11.26 6.10
N TYR A 31 -1.37 -10.57 7.13
CA TYR A 31 -0.88 -9.23 7.46
C TYR A 31 0.52 -9.30 8.09
N GLU A 32 0.81 -10.31 8.91
CA GLU A 32 2.18 -10.49 9.42
C GLU A 32 3.19 -10.67 8.27
N ALA A 33 2.88 -11.52 7.29
CA ALA A 33 3.72 -11.71 6.10
C ALA A 33 3.94 -10.43 5.28
N LEU A 34 3.00 -9.47 5.35
CA LEU A 34 3.05 -8.21 4.62
C LEU A 34 3.67 -7.06 5.44
N ARG A 35 4.00 -7.24 6.72
CA ARG A 35 4.54 -6.18 7.58
C ARG A 35 5.81 -5.54 7.02
N SER A 36 6.65 -6.34 6.36
CA SER A 36 7.88 -5.89 5.70
C SER A 36 7.67 -4.96 4.50
N THR A 37 6.41 -4.74 4.08
CA THR A 37 6.06 -3.78 3.02
C THR A 37 5.79 -2.37 3.55
N ALA A 38 5.61 -2.18 4.86
CA ALA A 38 5.21 -0.90 5.44
C ALA A 38 6.25 -0.37 6.42
N GLY A 39 6.74 0.84 6.17
CA GLY A 39 7.62 1.58 7.05
C GLY A 39 6.83 2.58 7.90
N GLU A 40 7.56 3.27 8.76
CA GLU A 40 7.11 4.45 9.50
C GLU A 40 8.22 5.50 9.45
N ALA A 41 7.90 6.76 9.73
CA ALA A 41 8.89 7.84 9.71
C ALA A 41 10.06 7.55 10.66
N GLY A 42 11.30 7.58 10.14
CA GLY A 42 12.50 7.21 10.89
C GLY A 42 12.82 5.71 10.92
N HIS A 43 11.91 4.85 10.45
CA HIS A 43 12.12 3.42 10.21
C HIS A 43 11.58 3.01 8.84
N GLU A 44 12.04 3.73 7.81
CA GLU A 44 11.60 3.54 6.43
C GLU A 44 11.99 2.15 5.90
N ARG A 45 11.20 1.64 4.95
CA ARG A 45 11.56 0.40 4.26
C ARG A 45 12.67 0.65 3.24
N PRO A 46 13.80 -0.07 3.33
CA PRO A 46 14.95 0.16 2.47
C PRO A 46 14.65 -0.18 1.01
N LEU A 47 15.56 0.22 0.11
CA LEU A 47 15.50 -0.18 -1.28
C LEU A 47 15.55 -1.71 -1.38
N GLY A 48 14.67 -2.28 -2.21
CA GLY A 48 14.56 -3.74 -2.38
C GLY A 48 13.54 -4.42 -1.46
N SER A 49 12.95 -3.70 -0.50
CA SER A 49 11.79 -4.19 0.26
C SER A 49 10.60 -4.53 -0.66
N PRO A 50 9.77 -5.52 -0.28
CA PRO A 50 8.60 -5.89 -1.05
C PRO A 50 7.54 -4.77 -1.02
N ILE A 51 6.74 -4.69 -2.08
CA ILE A 51 5.60 -3.77 -2.14
C ILE A 51 4.34 -4.43 -1.59
N PHE A 52 3.43 -3.64 -1.01
CA PHE A 52 2.08 -4.11 -0.74
C PHE A 52 1.29 -4.15 -2.05
N ALA A 53 1.21 -5.32 -2.68
CA ALA A 53 0.44 -5.52 -3.89
C ALA A 53 -1.07 -5.48 -3.62
N CYS A 54 -1.85 -4.97 -4.57
CA CYS A 54 -3.30 -5.05 -4.52
C CYS A 54 -3.78 -6.48 -4.75
N HIS A 55 -4.60 -7.05 -3.87
CA HIS A 55 -5.12 -8.41 -4.06
C HIS A 55 -6.06 -8.58 -5.28
N LYS A 56 -6.42 -7.48 -5.97
CA LYS A 56 -7.20 -7.47 -7.23
C LYS A 56 -6.30 -7.48 -8.47
N THR A 57 -5.09 -8.00 -8.36
CA THR A 57 -4.16 -8.18 -9.48
C THR A 57 -3.75 -9.63 -9.57
N ASP A 58 -3.59 -10.11 -10.80
CA ASP A 58 -3.11 -11.46 -11.05
C ASP A 58 -1.68 -11.64 -10.56
N GLU A 59 -1.35 -12.86 -10.15
CA GLU A 59 0.02 -13.26 -9.83
C GLU A 59 0.94 -13.04 -11.04
N GLY A 60 2.11 -12.44 -10.80
CA GLY A 60 3.06 -12.01 -11.81
C GLY A 60 2.70 -10.70 -12.54
N LYS A 61 1.58 -10.06 -12.18
CA LYS A 61 1.13 -8.77 -12.71
C LYS A 61 0.73 -7.79 -11.60
N GLU A 62 1.43 -7.89 -10.47
CA GLU A 62 1.16 -7.13 -9.27
C GLU A 62 1.20 -5.63 -9.54
N GLN A 63 0.23 -4.92 -8.96
CA GLN A 63 0.19 -3.46 -8.94
C GLN A 63 0.22 -3.00 -7.49
N ALA A 64 1.01 -1.96 -7.20
CA ALA A 64 1.03 -1.36 -5.87
C ALA A 64 -0.39 -0.93 -5.43
N CYS A 65 -0.75 -1.26 -4.20
CA CYS A 65 -2.06 -0.94 -3.63
C CYS A 65 -2.20 0.58 -3.42
N ALA A 66 -3.33 1.14 -3.87
CA ALA A 66 -3.60 2.57 -3.77
C ALA A 66 -3.70 3.06 -2.31
N GLY A 67 -4.40 2.31 -1.44
CA GLY A 67 -4.51 2.67 -0.03
C GLY A 67 -3.16 2.62 0.69
N TRP A 68 -2.36 1.58 0.44
CA TRP A 68 -1.00 1.49 0.98
C TRP A 68 -0.11 2.65 0.52
N LEU A 69 -0.13 2.97 -0.79
CA LEU A 69 0.63 4.09 -1.34
C LEU A 69 0.24 5.40 -0.66
N ALA A 70 -1.06 5.66 -0.52
CA ALA A 70 -1.58 6.90 0.03
C ALA A 70 -1.33 7.07 1.54
N THR A 71 -1.25 5.97 2.31
CA THR A 71 -1.04 6.04 3.76
C THR A 71 0.44 5.93 4.15
N VAL A 72 1.12 4.86 3.77
CA VAL A 72 2.48 4.53 4.25
C VAL A 72 3.50 4.40 3.13
N GLY A 73 3.09 4.58 1.87
CA GLY A 73 3.96 4.38 0.71
C GLY A 73 5.15 5.34 0.66
N ILE A 74 5.02 6.54 1.25
CA ILE A 74 6.12 7.50 1.32
C ILE A 74 7.27 7.01 2.22
N GLU A 75 6.97 6.19 3.22
CA GLU A 75 7.95 5.58 4.13
C GLU A 75 8.61 4.34 3.51
N HIS A 76 8.49 4.16 2.19
CA HIS A 76 9.17 3.13 1.43
C HIS A 76 10.17 3.78 0.45
N ILE A 77 11.47 3.62 0.70
CA ILE A 77 12.53 4.26 -0.10
C ILE A 77 12.44 3.90 -1.59
N GLY A 78 12.06 2.66 -1.90
CA GLY A 78 11.81 2.24 -3.28
C GLY A 78 10.69 3.03 -4.00
N MET A 79 9.64 3.47 -3.29
CA MET A 79 8.56 4.26 -3.88
C MET A 79 8.99 5.71 -4.08
N ARG A 80 9.71 6.29 -3.10
CA ARG A 80 10.34 7.62 -3.26
C ARG A 80 11.27 7.65 -4.46
N LEU A 81 12.11 6.62 -4.62
CA LEU A 81 12.99 6.49 -5.79
C LEU A 81 12.19 6.39 -7.09
N ALA A 82 11.08 5.63 -7.10
CA ALA A 82 10.20 5.52 -8.25
C ALA A 82 9.58 6.89 -8.65
N VAL A 83 9.27 7.75 -7.68
CA VAL A 83 8.78 9.11 -7.94
C VAL A 83 9.86 10.00 -8.55
N VAL A 84 11.04 10.09 -7.92
CA VAL A 84 12.12 10.97 -8.42
C VAL A 84 12.70 10.52 -9.77
N THR A 85 12.51 9.24 -10.13
CA THR A 85 12.88 8.68 -11.44
C THR A 85 11.71 8.65 -12.43
N ASN A 86 10.60 9.32 -12.11
CA ASN A 86 9.42 9.47 -12.96
C ASN A 86 8.75 8.14 -13.39
N ARG A 87 8.87 7.09 -12.56
CA ARG A 87 8.14 5.83 -12.74
C ARG A 87 6.81 5.79 -11.99
N LEU A 88 6.59 6.71 -11.06
CA LEU A 88 5.38 6.84 -10.26
C LEU A 88 5.08 8.34 -10.07
N PRO A 89 3.83 8.81 -10.20
CA PRO A 89 3.53 10.20 -9.90
C PRO A 89 3.59 10.44 -8.39
N GLY A 90 4.06 11.61 -7.95
CA GLY A 90 4.15 11.93 -6.51
C GLY A 90 2.78 12.01 -5.81
N SER A 91 1.71 12.26 -6.57
CA SER A 91 0.33 12.34 -6.06
C SER A 91 -0.20 11.03 -5.49
N VAL A 92 0.48 9.89 -5.70
CA VAL A 92 0.03 8.60 -5.13
C VAL A 92 0.20 8.52 -3.61
N PHE A 93 0.99 9.41 -3.01
CA PHE A 93 1.22 9.46 -1.56
C PHE A 93 0.15 10.27 -0.81
N GLN A 94 -0.95 10.58 -1.47
CA GLN A 94 -2.10 11.24 -0.87
C GLN A 94 -3.38 10.58 -1.37
N PRO A 95 -4.42 10.46 -0.54
CA PRO A 95 -5.75 10.12 -1.01
C PRO A 95 -6.22 11.13 -2.07
N GLY A 96 -6.97 10.66 -3.06
CA GLY A 96 -7.64 11.54 -4.02
C GLY A 96 -8.98 12.06 -3.49
N ASP A 97 -9.63 12.90 -4.29
CA ASP A 97 -10.98 13.39 -4.00
C ASP A 97 -11.96 12.22 -3.89
N ASP A 98 -12.91 12.32 -2.94
CA ASP A 98 -13.96 11.33 -2.66
C ASP A 98 -13.47 9.93 -2.27
N TRP A 99 -12.22 9.79 -1.81
CA TRP A 99 -11.75 8.52 -1.27
C TRP A 99 -12.46 8.18 0.06
N PRO A 100 -12.68 6.88 0.34
CA PRO A 100 -13.09 6.43 1.66
C PRO A 100 -12.03 6.79 2.70
N GLU A 101 -12.44 6.91 3.96
CA GLU A 101 -11.52 7.08 5.07
C GLU A 101 -10.58 5.86 5.16
N LEU A 102 -9.28 6.15 5.26
CA LEU A 102 -8.24 5.13 5.39
C LEU A 102 -7.74 5.05 6.82
N PHE A 103 -7.18 3.90 7.19
CA PHE A 103 -6.37 3.79 8.41
C PHE A 103 -5.09 4.63 8.27
N ASP A 104 -4.54 5.06 9.40
CA ASP A 104 -3.36 5.94 9.45
C ASP A 104 -2.05 5.15 9.54
N THR A 105 -2.10 3.94 10.10
CA THR A 105 -0.92 3.09 10.31
C THR A 105 -1.14 1.68 9.81
N TYR A 106 -0.04 0.99 9.49
CA TYR A 106 -0.09 -0.43 9.15
C TYR A 106 -0.63 -1.27 10.31
N ASP A 107 -0.22 -0.96 11.53
CA ASP A 107 -0.52 -1.77 12.71
C ASP A 107 -2.00 -1.68 13.06
N GLU A 108 -2.59 -0.48 13.08
CA GLU A 108 -4.03 -0.29 13.27
C GLU A 108 -4.85 -1.04 12.20
N MET A 109 -4.42 -0.94 10.93
CA MET A 109 -5.07 -1.63 9.81
C MET A 109 -4.99 -3.15 9.97
N ALA A 110 -3.82 -3.69 10.25
CA ALA A 110 -3.58 -5.12 10.38
C ALA A 110 -4.33 -5.72 11.58
N GLU A 111 -4.30 -5.05 12.74
CA GLU A 111 -5.02 -5.46 13.94
C GLU A 111 -6.54 -5.43 13.75
N THR A 112 -7.05 -4.39 13.07
CA THR A 112 -8.50 -4.27 12.81
C THR A 112 -8.97 -5.32 11.81
N GLN A 113 -8.20 -5.56 10.75
CA GLN A 113 -8.63 -6.38 9.61
C GLN A 113 -8.32 -7.87 9.79
N GLY A 114 -7.26 -8.22 10.53
CA GLY A 114 -6.77 -9.57 10.74
C GLY A 114 -7.38 -10.29 11.95
N VAL A 115 -8.70 -10.18 12.13
CA VAL A 115 -9.46 -10.88 13.20
C VAL A 115 -9.85 -12.30 12.83
#